data_AF-R5YQF9-F1
#
_entry.id   AF-R5YQF9-F1
#
_cell.length_a   1.000
_cell.length_b   1.000
_cell.length_c   1.000
_cell.angle_alpha   90.00
_cell.angle_beta   90.00
_cell.angle_gamma   90.00
#
_symmetry.space_group_name_H-M   'P 1'
#
loop_
_entity.id
_entity.type
_entity.pdbx_description
1 polymer ?
#
loop_
_entity_poly.entity_id
_entity_poly.type
_entity_poly.pdbx_seq_one_letter_code
_entity_poly.pdbx_strand_id
1 'polypeptide(L)'
;MKKILIFVSIIMIILLMLSSKKDYYVIPDESIRFRIIANSNSTNDQYIKIKVKDVLEKEVTNDLKTSNTIETSRIIIEKNMDKYKNKVKETLEDLNYNTTFTINFGDNYFPKKEYKDVIYEEGNYESLVVTLGNGEGDNWWCVLFPPICTLEVEENKNIEYKFFVKEIFEKYLKR
;
A
#
# COMPACT_ATOMS: atom_id res chain seq x y z
N MET A 1 -29.15 10.17 47.82
CA MET A 1 -29.75 10.10 46.47
C MET A 1 -28.99 10.91 45.43
N LYS A 2 -28.80 12.24 45.59
CA LYS A 2 -28.04 13.07 44.63
C LYS A 2 -26.62 12.57 44.33
N LYS A 3 -25.85 12.15 45.35
CA LYS A 3 -24.49 11.61 45.17
C LYS A 3 -24.44 10.28 44.39
N ILE A 4 -25.47 9.44 44.53
CA ILE A 4 -25.60 8.17 43.81
C ILE A 4 -25.91 8.43 42.33
N LEU A 5 -26.81 9.38 42.03
CA LEU A 5 -27.10 9.79 40.64
C LEU A 5 -25.86 10.33 39.92
N ILE A 6 -25.04 11.14 40.61
CA ILE A 6 -23.79 11.67 40.04
C ILE A 6 -22.84 10.52 39.70
N PHE A 7 -22.70 9.54 40.59
CA PHE A 7 -21.81 8.39 40.36
C PHE A 7 -22.27 7.53 39.18
N VAL A 8 -23.58 7.29 39.05
CA VAL A 8 -24.16 6.56 37.92
C VAL A 8 -23.96 7.32 36.61
N SER A 9 -24.13 8.65 36.59
CA SER A 9 -23.88 9.45 35.38
C SER A 9 -22.41 9.43 34.95
N ILE A 10 -21.46 9.45 35.89
CA ILE A 10 -20.03 9.38 35.60
C ILE A 10 -19.68 7.99 35.03
N ILE A 11 -20.21 6.93 35.63
CA ILE A 11 -20.02 5.56 35.13
C ILE A 11 -20.60 5.40 33.73
N MET A 12 -21.78 5.97 33.45
CA MET A 12 -22.41 5.93 32.14
C MET A 12 -21.59 6.70 31.09
N ILE A 13 -21.01 7.86 31.44
CA ILE A 13 -20.11 8.61 30.57
C ILE A 13 -18.82 7.82 30.31
N ILE A 14 -18.24 7.18 31.34
CA ILE A 14 -17.04 6.34 31.19
C ILE A 14 -17.32 5.14 30.29
N LEU A 15 -18.46 4.46 30.45
CA LEU A 15 -18.90 3.37 29.58
C LEU A 15 -19.08 3.82 28.13
N LEU A 16 -19.65 5.01 27.91
CA LEU A 16 -19.78 5.59 26.57
C LEU A 16 -18.42 5.89 25.92
N MET A 17 -17.46 6.42 26.69
CA MET A 17 -16.10 6.70 26.19
C MET A 17 -15.33 5.42 25.85
N LEU A 18 -15.50 4.36 26.64
CA LEU A 18 -14.88 3.04 26.41
C LEU A 18 -15.47 2.30 25.20
N SER A 19 -16.67 2.66 24.76
CA SER A 19 -17.36 2.03 23.63
C SER A 19 -17.02 2.64 22.26
N SER A 20 -16.01 3.50 22.19
CA SER A 20 -15.53 4.10 20.95
C SER A 20 -14.88 3.05 20.05
N LYS A 21 -15.67 2.29 19.29
CA LYS A 21 -15.15 1.44 18.21
C LYS A 21 -14.53 2.34 17.15
N LYS A 22 -13.25 2.14 16.86
CA LYS A 22 -12.65 2.72 15.66
C LYS A 22 -13.23 2.00 14.45
N ASP A 23 -13.93 2.73 13.59
CA ASP A 23 -14.35 2.23 12.28
C ASP A 23 -13.12 2.16 11.37
N TYR A 24 -12.74 0.93 11.01
CA TYR A 24 -11.68 0.65 10.05
C TYR A 24 -12.25 0.49 8.64
N TYR A 25 -11.53 0.98 7.64
CA TYR A 25 -11.80 0.66 6.24
C TYR A 25 -11.02 -0.59 5.84
N VAL A 26 -11.68 -1.59 5.25
CA VAL A 26 -11.03 -2.84 4.82
C VAL A 26 -10.84 -2.78 3.31
N ILE A 27 -9.59 -2.83 2.83
CA ILE A 27 -9.33 -2.87 1.38
C ILE A 27 -9.98 -4.12 0.80
N PRO A 28 -10.81 -4.00 -0.26
CA PRO A 28 -11.45 -5.16 -0.84
C PRO A 28 -10.46 -6.07 -1.55
N ASP A 29 -10.92 -7.30 -1.72
CA ASP A 29 -10.09 -8.36 -2.26
C ASP A 29 -9.72 -8.13 -3.73
N GLU A 30 -10.62 -7.51 -4.50
CA GLU A 30 -10.39 -7.10 -5.88
C GLU A 30 -9.49 -5.85 -5.92
N SER A 31 -8.18 -6.10 -5.81
CA SER A 31 -7.15 -5.05 -5.83
C SER A 31 -5.91 -5.50 -6.58
N ILE A 32 -5.21 -4.54 -7.18
CA ILE A 32 -3.85 -4.75 -7.70
C ILE A 32 -2.87 -4.13 -6.71
N ARG A 33 -1.98 -4.94 -6.14
CA ARG A 33 -0.97 -4.48 -5.17
C ARG A 33 0.38 -4.23 -5.83
N PHE A 34 1.25 -3.47 -5.17
CA PHE A 34 2.62 -3.25 -5.59
C PHE A 34 3.54 -3.49 -4.41
N ARG A 35 4.62 -4.24 -4.61
CA ARG A 35 5.57 -4.61 -3.56
C ARG A 35 7.00 -4.59 -4.05
N ILE A 36 7.91 -4.12 -3.20
CA ILE A 36 9.35 -4.18 -3.43
C ILE A 36 10.02 -4.79 -2.21
N ILE A 37 10.82 -5.82 -2.43
CA ILE A 37 11.52 -6.58 -1.40
C ILE A 37 13.02 -6.31 -1.53
N ALA A 38 13.65 -5.87 -0.44
CA ALA A 38 15.10 -5.62 -0.41
C ALA A 38 15.87 -6.95 -0.41
N ASN A 39 17.13 -6.90 -0.88
CA ASN A 39 18.03 -8.05 -0.82
C ASN A 39 18.31 -8.50 0.62
N SER A 40 18.56 -7.55 1.53
CA SER A 40 18.76 -7.79 2.96
C SER A 40 18.33 -6.58 3.81
N ASN A 41 18.51 -6.67 5.12
CA ASN A 41 18.28 -5.57 6.07
C ASN A 41 19.50 -4.67 6.32
N SER A 42 20.55 -4.78 5.49
CA SER A 42 21.65 -3.81 5.55
C SER A 42 21.14 -2.40 5.18
N THR A 43 21.73 -1.37 5.78
CA THR A 43 21.38 0.03 5.49
C THR A 43 21.46 0.34 3.99
N ASN A 44 22.45 -0.23 3.30
CA ASN A 44 22.61 -0.04 1.87
C ASN A 44 21.46 -0.69 1.08
N ASP A 45 21.10 -1.94 1.37
CA ASP A 45 20.03 -2.63 0.64
C ASP A 45 18.65 -1.99 0.87
N GLN A 46 18.42 -1.47 2.09
CA GLN A 46 17.22 -0.70 2.39
C GLN A 46 17.18 0.63 1.62
N TYR A 47 18.32 1.30 1.49
CA TYR A 47 18.45 2.50 0.66
C TYR A 47 18.20 2.20 -0.82
N ILE A 48 18.77 1.12 -1.37
CA ILE A 48 18.54 0.71 -2.76
C ILE A 48 17.06 0.42 -2.99
N LYS A 49 16.40 -0.34 -2.09
CA LYS A 49 14.94 -0.58 -2.16
C LYS A 49 14.16 0.73 -2.27
N ILE A 50 14.47 1.71 -1.42
CA ILE A 50 13.78 3.01 -1.42
C ILE A 50 13.97 3.73 -2.76
N LYS A 51 15.17 3.69 -3.35
CA LYS A 51 15.40 4.31 -4.66
C LYS A 51 14.64 3.62 -5.79
N VAL A 52 14.63 2.29 -5.81
CA VAL A 52 13.83 1.52 -6.78
C VAL A 52 12.34 1.82 -6.60
N LYS A 53 11.88 1.91 -5.35
CA LYS A 53 10.52 2.29 -4.97
C LYS A 53 10.12 3.64 -5.54
N ASP A 54 10.87 4.69 -5.25
CA ASP A 54 10.53 6.04 -5.67
C ASP A 54 10.46 6.18 -7.20
N VAL A 55 11.38 5.53 -7.93
CA VAL A 55 11.40 5.56 -9.39
C VAL A 55 10.23 4.77 -9.98
N LEU A 56 10.03 3.53 -9.52
CA LEU A 56 9.06 2.64 -10.13
C LEU A 56 7.62 2.99 -9.75
N GLU A 57 7.37 3.41 -8.50
CA GLU A 57 6.07 3.91 -8.04
C GLU A 57 5.60 5.08 -8.90
N LYS A 58 6.49 6.04 -9.17
CA LYS A 58 6.19 7.21 -10.01
C LYS A 58 5.85 6.78 -11.44
N GLU A 59 6.61 5.84 -12.01
CA GLU A 59 6.39 5.35 -13.38
C GLU A 59 5.04 4.62 -13.50
N VAL A 60 4.79 3.66 -12.62
CA VAL A 60 3.55 2.88 -12.61
C VAL A 60 2.33 3.78 -12.35
N THR A 61 2.43 4.70 -11.40
CA THR A 61 1.36 5.67 -11.12
C THR A 61 1.06 6.54 -12.34
N ASN A 62 2.08 6.99 -13.06
CA ASN A 62 1.90 7.78 -14.28
C ASN A 62 1.19 6.98 -15.39
N ASP A 63 1.57 5.72 -15.58
CA ASP A 63 0.96 4.84 -16.59
C ASP A 63 -0.51 4.55 -16.26
N LEU A 64 -0.85 4.46 -14.97
CA LEU A 64 -2.21 4.17 -14.51
C LEU A 64 -3.12 5.41 -14.40
N LYS A 65 -2.65 6.63 -14.67
CA LYS A 65 -3.43 7.88 -14.52
C LYS A 65 -4.78 7.88 -15.24
N THR A 66 -4.87 7.20 -16.38
CA THR A 66 -6.09 7.13 -17.21
C THR A 66 -6.90 5.86 -16.95
N SER A 67 -6.40 4.95 -16.13
CA SER A 67 -7.08 3.70 -15.78
C SER A 67 -8.22 3.96 -14.81
N ASN A 68 -9.40 3.41 -15.12
CA ASN A 68 -10.60 3.54 -14.27
C ASN A 68 -11.19 2.19 -13.85
N THR A 69 -10.64 1.08 -14.32
CA THR A 69 -11.07 -0.27 -13.92
C THR A 69 -9.86 -1.14 -13.60
N ILE A 70 -10.11 -2.24 -12.88
CA ILE A 70 -9.05 -3.22 -12.60
C ILE A 70 -8.52 -3.84 -13.90
N GLU A 71 -9.41 -4.13 -14.85
CA GLU A 71 -9.06 -4.72 -16.16
C GLU A 71 -8.16 -3.78 -16.98
N THR A 72 -8.48 -2.49 -17.04
CA THR A 72 -7.61 -1.53 -17.75
C THR A 72 -6.27 -1.39 -17.05
N SER A 73 -6.25 -1.47 -15.71
CA SER A 73 -5.01 -1.40 -14.93
C SER A 73 -4.11 -2.61 -15.21
N ARG A 74 -4.69 -3.81 -15.24
CA ARG A 74 -4.01 -5.07 -15.58
C ARG A 74 -3.35 -5.01 -16.94
N ILE A 75 -4.11 -4.64 -17.98
CA ILE A 75 -3.60 -4.53 -19.36
C ILE A 75 -2.46 -3.52 -19.46
N ILE A 76 -2.58 -2.37 -18.77
CA ILE A 76 -1.53 -1.34 -18.77
C ILE A 76 -0.25 -1.87 -18.11
N ILE A 77 -0.36 -2.55 -16.97
CA ILE A 77 0.80 -3.08 -16.25
C ILE A 77 1.50 -4.16 -17.10
N GLU A 78 0.76 -5.13 -17.62
CA GLU A 78 1.29 -6.21 -18.45
C GLU A 78 2.04 -5.67 -19.68
N LYS A 79 1.45 -4.69 -20.37
CA LYS A 79 2.06 -4.06 -21.55
C LYS A 79 3.35 -3.31 -21.22
N ASN A 80 3.50 -2.81 -20.00
CA ASN A 80 4.66 -2.02 -19.57
C ASN A 80 5.70 -2.82 -18.78
N MET A 81 5.56 -4.15 -18.66
CA MET A 81 6.50 -4.96 -17.86
C MET A 81 7.97 -4.81 -18.27
N ASP A 82 8.27 -4.75 -19.57
CA ASP A 82 9.64 -4.54 -20.06
C ASP A 82 10.17 -3.14 -19.69
N LYS A 83 9.31 -2.12 -19.75
CA LYS A 83 9.62 -0.76 -19.32
C LYS A 83 9.95 -0.72 -17.82
N TYR A 84 9.16 -1.38 -16.99
CA TYR A 84 9.39 -1.48 -15.54
C TYR A 84 10.69 -2.21 -15.21
N LYS A 85 10.95 -3.33 -15.89
CA LYS A 85 12.22 -4.06 -15.77
C LYS A 85 13.42 -3.18 -16.11
N ASN A 86 13.33 -2.42 -17.20
CA ASN A 86 14.39 -1.48 -17.59
C ASN A 86 14.58 -0.37 -16.56
N LYS A 87 13.51 0.19 -15.99
CA LYS A 87 13.62 1.22 -14.94
C LYS A 87 14.31 0.71 -13.68
N VAL A 88 14.00 -0.50 -13.24
CA VAL A 88 14.71 -1.12 -12.10
C VAL A 88 16.18 -1.28 -12.46
N LYS A 89 16.48 -1.86 -13.63
CA LYS A 89 17.85 -2.07 -14.09
C LYS A 89 18.66 -0.76 -14.13
N GLU A 90 18.15 0.27 -14.79
CA GLU A 90 18.77 1.60 -14.87
C GLU A 90 19.03 2.17 -13.47
N THR A 91 18.06 2.03 -12.55
CA THR A 91 18.22 2.52 -11.17
C THR A 91 19.36 1.80 -10.43
N LEU A 92 19.50 0.49 -10.62
CA LEU A 92 20.59 -0.27 -9.99
C LEU A 92 21.96 0.09 -10.59
N GLU A 93 22.02 0.30 -11.91
CA GLU A 93 23.22 0.74 -12.63
C GLU A 93 23.67 2.13 -12.18
N ASP A 94 22.75 3.09 -12.09
CA ASP A 94 23.02 4.48 -11.64
C ASP A 94 23.57 4.53 -10.20
N LEU A 95 23.17 3.58 -9.37
CA LEU A 95 23.62 3.46 -7.98
C LEU A 95 24.89 2.60 -7.83
N ASN A 96 25.47 2.12 -8.93
CA ASN A 96 26.59 1.17 -8.94
C ASN A 96 26.34 -0.06 -8.06
N TYR A 97 25.09 -0.53 -7.99
CA TYR A 97 24.69 -1.65 -7.14
C TYR A 97 24.50 -2.91 -7.99
N ASN A 98 25.52 -3.77 -7.98
CA ASN A 98 25.51 -5.00 -8.76
C ASN A 98 24.78 -6.13 -8.01
N THR A 99 23.49 -6.30 -8.31
CA THR A 99 22.68 -7.41 -7.80
C THR A 99 21.80 -7.98 -8.91
N THR A 100 21.30 -9.19 -8.72
CA THR A 100 20.19 -9.71 -9.53
C THR A 100 18.88 -9.11 -9.04
N PHE A 101 17.87 -9.09 -9.90
CA PHE A 101 16.50 -8.77 -9.47
C PHE A 101 15.50 -9.56 -10.30
N THR A 102 14.32 -9.75 -9.74
CA THR A 102 13.15 -10.27 -10.46
C THR A 102 12.03 -9.24 -10.40
N ILE A 103 11.22 -9.23 -11.45
CA ILE A 103 9.97 -8.49 -11.49
C ILE A 103 8.90 -9.44 -12.02
N ASN A 104 7.80 -9.55 -11.28
CA ASN A 104 6.68 -10.42 -11.62
C ASN A 104 5.37 -9.62 -11.51
N PHE A 105 4.45 -9.89 -12.42
CA PHE A 105 3.07 -9.47 -12.30
C PHE A 105 2.18 -10.72 -12.30
N GLY A 106 1.33 -10.86 -11.28
CA GLY A 106 0.47 -12.02 -11.08
C GLY A 106 0.07 -12.20 -9.61
N ASP A 107 -0.39 -13.40 -9.26
CA ASP A 107 -0.81 -13.71 -7.90
C ASP A 107 0.37 -13.87 -6.95
N ASN A 108 0.42 -13.05 -5.90
CA ASN A 108 1.42 -13.15 -4.84
C ASN A 108 0.77 -13.04 -3.46
N TYR A 109 1.38 -13.69 -2.47
CA TYR A 109 0.90 -13.64 -1.08
C TYR A 109 1.33 -12.36 -0.37
N PHE A 110 0.39 -11.78 0.38
CA PHE A 110 0.57 -10.61 1.22
C PHE A 110 0.12 -10.93 2.65
N PRO A 111 0.95 -10.67 3.70
CA PRO A 111 0.46 -10.73 5.07
C PRO A 111 -0.56 -9.64 5.41
N LYS A 112 -1.20 -9.76 6.57
CA LYS A 112 -2.10 -8.73 7.09
C LYS A 112 -1.31 -7.48 7.53
N LYS A 113 -1.83 -6.29 7.24
CA LYS A 113 -1.28 -5.00 7.72
C LYS A 113 -2.39 -4.05 8.16
N GLU A 114 -2.19 -3.39 9.28
CA GLU A 114 -3.01 -2.25 9.72
C GLU A 114 -2.20 -0.97 9.51
N TYR A 115 -2.76 0.02 8.82
CA TYR A 115 -2.09 1.29 8.58
C TYR A 115 -3.12 2.43 8.47
N LYS A 116 -2.94 3.50 9.24
CA LYS A 116 -3.80 4.70 9.25
C LYS A 116 -5.31 4.37 9.30
N ASP A 117 -5.70 3.48 10.21
CA ASP A 117 -7.08 2.99 10.37
C ASP A 117 -7.67 2.28 9.12
N VAL A 118 -6.80 1.76 8.25
CA VAL A 118 -7.12 0.89 7.12
C VAL A 118 -6.53 -0.50 7.35
N ILE A 119 -7.31 -1.54 7.11
CA ILE A 119 -6.89 -2.94 7.20
C ILE A 119 -6.67 -3.48 5.79
N TYR A 120 -5.46 -3.99 5.57
CA TYR A 120 -5.07 -4.79 4.42
C TYR A 120 -5.09 -6.24 4.89
N GLU A 121 -6.09 -6.99 4.44
CA GLU A 121 -6.19 -8.41 4.79
C GLU A 121 -5.07 -9.22 4.12
N GLU A 122 -4.79 -10.36 4.75
CA GLU A 122 -3.86 -11.35 4.20
C GLU A 122 -4.52 -12.16 3.08
N GLY A 123 -3.72 -12.61 2.12
CA GLY A 123 -4.22 -13.38 0.99
C GLY A 123 -3.31 -13.34 -0.22
N ASN A 124 -3.74 -14.00 -1.29
CA ASN A 124 -3.12 -13.88 -2.60
C ASN A 124 -3.82 -12.78 -3.39
N TYR A 125 -3.03 -11.87 -3.95
CA TYR A 125 -3.53 -10.73 -4.70
C TYR A 125 -2.75 -10.60 -6.01
N GLU A 126 -3.45 -10.18 -7.05
CA GLU A 126 -2.81 -9.71 -8.27
C GLU A 126 -1.90 -8.53 -7.93
N SER A 127 -0.64 -8.63 -8.32
CA SER A 127 0.36 -7.70 -7.84
C SER A 127 1.58 -7.61 -8.72
N LEU A 128 2.14 -6.41 -8.78
CA LEU A 128 3.48 -6.15 -9.29
C LEU A 128 4.47 -6.32 -8.14
N VAL A 129 5.39 -7.27 -8.25
CA VAL A 129 6.40 -7.55 -7.21
C VAL A 129 7.79 -7.44 -7.80
N VAL A 130 8.62 -6.61 -7.17
CA VAL A 130 10.07 -6.54 -7.43
C VAL A 130 10.81 -7.15 -6.26
N THR A 131 11.67 -8.12 -6.54
CA THR A 131 12.56 -8.71 -5.54
C THR A 131 14.00 -8.41 -5.91
N LEU A 132 14.72 -7.72 -5.04
CA LEU A 132 16.14 -7.43 -5.20
C LEU A 132 16.95 -8.57 -4.57
N GLY A 133 17.96 -9.06 -5.29
CA GLY A 133 18.82 -10.18 -4.89
C GLY A 133 18.02 -11.38 -4.37
N ASN A 134 18.32 -11.81 -3.13
CA ASN A 134 17.66 -12.96 -2.50
C ASN A 134 16.29 -12.63 -1.87
N GLY A 135 15.92 -11.35 -1.76
CA GLY A 135 14.64 -10.96 -1.16
C GLY A 135 14.50 -11.23 0.34
N GLU A 136 15.60 -11.21 1.09
CA GLU A 136 15.62 -11.52 2.53
C GLU A 136 15.39 -10.29 3.42
N GLY A 137 15.31 -9.10 2.82
CA GLY A 137 15.13 -7.85 3.53
C GLY A 137 13.68 -7.43 3.70
N ASP A 138 13.52 -6.35 4.46
CA ASP A 138 12.25 -5.70 4.69
C ASP A 138 11.66 -5.25 3.36
N ASN A 139 10.34 -5.35 3.25
CA ASN A 139 9.61 -4.97 2.06
C ASN A 139 8.85 -3.65 2.26
N TRP A 140 8.51 -3.03 1.15
CA TRP A 140 7.53 -1.96 1.07
C TRP A 140 6.42 -2.39 0.12
N TRP A 141 5.20 -1.89 0.34
CA TRP A 141 4.05 -2.22 -0.47
C TRP A 141 2.90 -1.23 -0.33
N CYS A 142 2.16 -1.07 -1.43
CA CYS A 142 0.99 -0.22 -1.55
C CYS A 142 -0.08 -0.89 -2.45
N VAL A 143 -1.21 -0.22 -2.69
CA VAL A 143 -2.28 -0.69 -3.59
C VAL A 143 -2.38 0.25 -4.80
N LEU A 144 -2.18 -0.30 -6.01
CA LEU A 144 -2.25 0.40 -7.30
C LEU A 144 -3.68 0.56 -7.80
N PHE A 145 -4.52 -0.45 -7.58
CA PHE A 145 -5.94 -0.39 -7.89
C PHE A 145 -6.76 -0.93 -6.72
N PRO A 146 -7.72 -0.16 -6.17
CA PRO A 146 -7.89 1.27 -6.44
C PRO A 146 -6.63 2.08 -6.05
N PRO A 147 -6.40 3.28 -6.62
CA PRO A 147 -5.11 3.99 -6.54
C PRO A 147 -4.86 4.63 -5.16
N ILE A 148 -4.50 3.80 -4.18
CA ILE A 148 -4.18 4.23 -2.81
C ILE A 148 -2.70 4.60 -2.70
N CYS A 149 -1.84 4.04 -3.55
CA CYS A 149 -0.39 4.28 -3.56
C CYS A 149 -0.03 5.78 -3.61
N THR A 150 -0.77 6.58 -4.41
CA THR A 150 -0.58 8.04 -4.54
C THR A 150 -0.62 8.81 -3.23
N LEU A 151 -1.29 8.28 -2.20
CA LEU A 151 -1.37 8.92 -0.88
C LEU A 151 -0.20 8.60 0.04
N GLU A 152 0.56 7.53 -0.22
CA GLU A 152 1.76 7.23 0.59
C GLU A 152 2.85 8.29 0.41
N VAL A 153 2.81 9.03 -0.72
CA VAL A 153 3.73 10.11 -1.06
C VAL A 153 3.44 11.40 -0.28
N GLU A 154 2.20 11.64 0.14
CA GLU A 154 1.80 12.87 0.85
C GLU A 154 1.86 12.68 2.38
N GLU A 155 3.07 12.76 2.93
CA GLU A 155 3.28 12.87 4.38
C GLU A 155 2.84 14.26 4.87
N ASN A 156 1.55 14.51 5.10
CA ASN A 156 1.08 15.49 6.09
C ASN A 156 -0.46 15.44 6.24
N LYS A 157 -0.94 14.98 7.42
CA LYS A 157 -2.32 15.00 7.97
C LYS A 157 -3.15 13.71 7.76
N ASN A 158 -3.21 12.89 8.81
CA ASN A 158 -4.04 11.67 8.90
C ASN A 158 -5.54 11.86 8.59
N ILE A 159 -6.08 13.07 8.81
CA ILE A 159 -7.49 13.37 8.53
C ILE A 159 -7.77 13.31 7.02
N GLU A 160 -6.86 13.81 6.19
CA GLU A 160 -7.00 13.89 4.73
C GLU A 160 -6.95 12.49 4.07
N TYR A 161 -6.03 11.64 4.55
CA TYR A 161 -5.90 10.25 4.10
C TYR A 161 -7.23 9.47 4.24
N LYS A 162 -7.90 9.59 5.39
CA LYS A 162 -9.16 8.89 5.65
C LYS A 162 -10.29 9.33 4.71
N PHE A 163 -10.41 10.63 4.47
CA PHE A 163 -11.44 11.16 3.56
C PHE A 163 -11.21 10.70 2.12
N PHE A 164 -9.98 10.74 1.63
CA PHE A 164 -9.67 10.27 0.29
C PHE A 164 -9.88 8.77 0.13
N VAL A 165 -9.43 7.96 1.10
CA VAL A 165 -9.70 6.51 1.07
C VAL A 165 -11.21 6.29 1.01
N LYS A 166 -12.01 6.99 1.82
CA LYS A 166 -13.47 6.92 1.73
C LYS A 166 -14.00 7.27 0.34
N GLU A 167 -13.53 8.34 -0.29
CA GLU A 167 -13.94 8.73 -1.65
C GLU A 167 -13.58 7.67 -2.69
N ILE A 168 -12.38 7.09 -2.60
CA ILE A 168 -11.98 5.96 -3.45
C ILE A 168 -12.90 4.77 -3.25
N PHE A 169 -13.21 4.42 -2.00
CA PHE A 169 -14.12 3.33 -1.68
C PHE A 169 -15.51 3.56 -2.26
N GLU A 170 -16.05 4.77 -2.13
CA GLU A 170 -17.35 5.11 -2.69
C GLU A 170 -17.34 5.09 -4.23
N LYS A 171 -16.23 5.46 -4.87
CA LYS A 171 -16.10 5.50 -6.33
C LYS A 171 -15.88 4.12 -6.96
N TYR A 172 -15.01 3.30 -6.36
CA TYR A 172 -14.53 2.06 -6.98
C TYR A 172 -15.14 0.79 -6.36
N LEU A 173 -15.57 0.85 -5.10
CA LEU A 173 -15.84 -0.35 -4.30
C LEU A 173 -17.30 -0.47 -3.83
N LYS A 174 -18.07 0.62 -3.84
CA LYS A 174 -19.54 0.56 -3.78
C LYS A 174 -20.11 0.38 -5.19
N ARG A 175 -20.31 -0.87 -5.59
CA ARG A 175 -21.34 -1.25 -6.56
C ARG A 175 -22.41 -2.07 -5.86
#